data_AF-A0AAV7WJR0-F1
#
_entry.id   AF-A0AAV7WJR0-F1
#
_cell.length_a   1.000
_cell.length_b   1.000
_cell.length_c   1.000
_cell.angle_alpha   90.00
_cell.angle_beta   90.00
_cell.angle_gamma   90.00
#
_symmetry.space_group_name_H-M   'P 1'
#
loop_
_entity.id
_entity.type
_entity.pdbx_description
1 polymer ?
#
loop_
_entity_poly.entity_id
_entity_poly.type
_entity_poly.pdbx_seq_one_letter_code
_entity_poly.pdbx_strand_id
1 'polypeptide(L)'
;MGPAPSEGDGAPLTRAFMEQLFGSLREDFAMLKQDIAADIKDLKKEVIDLGQRVDSVEQTQDVREEELDCHRRELLTLQDKKLDLQYQIEALENRSRHSNIRIKGIPAQAVAGSLEDFVVRLFRHRLEGMLQNLEEWAQMEAPLAQQRSPGRDRLKPNNRQCTTQKPSTVKRQKEKAALIRSPGSQDSVPEEDSDH
;
A
#
# COMPACT_ATOMS: atom_id res chain seq x y z
N MET A 1 -69.80 82.40 4.63
CA MET A 1 -68.41 82.91 4.57
C MET A 1 -67.69 82.42 5.82
N GLY A 2 -66.91 81.35 5.69
CA GLY A 2 -66.02 80.89 6.76
C GLY A 2 -64.62 81.46 6.53
N PRO A 3 -63.88 81.83 7.59
CA PRO A 3 -62.51 82.31 7.44
C PRO A 3 -61.59 81.16 7.01
N ALA A 4 -60.74 81.45 6.04
CA ALA A 4 -59.74 80.55 5.48
C ALA A 4 -58.69 80.14 6.53
N PRO A 5 -58.13 78.92 6.46
CA PRO A 5 -57.04 78.50 7.33
C PRO A 5 -55.78 79.31 6.97
N SER A 6 -55.28 80.06 7.95
CA SER A 6 -54.03 80.80 7.84
C SER A 6 -52.87 79.85 7.58
N GLU A 7 -52.08 80.25 6.61
CA GLU A 7 -50.89 79.60 6.09
C GLU A 7 -49.84 79.34 7.17
N GLY A 8 -49.02 78.32 6.92
CA GLY A 8 -48.08 77.70 7.85
C GLY A 8 -47.21 78.69 8.61
N ASP A 9 -47.18 78.49 9.92
CA ASP A 9 -46.33 79.15 10.90
C ASP A 9 -44.88 78.70 10.69
N GLY A 10 -44.23 79.26 9.66
CA GLY A 10 -42.80 79.12 9.40
C GLY A 10 -42.01 80.03 10.32
N ALA A 11 -41.84 79.63 11.59
CA ALA A 11 -40.97 80.35 12.51
C ALA A 11 -39.56 80.50 11.91
N PRO A 12 -38.96 81.72 11.91
CA PRO A 12 -37.63 81.92 11.36
C PRO A 12 -36.63 81.12 12.18
N LEU A 13 -35.87 80.22 11.52
CA LEU A 13 -34.76 79.52 12.14
C LEU A 13 -33.83 80.56 12.78
N THR A 14 -33.82 80.60 14.12
CA THR A 14 -32.97 81.52 14.85
C THR A 14 -31.52 81.09 14.70
N ARG A 15 -30.62 82.06 14.52
CA ARG A 15 -29.17 81.82 14.37
C ARG A 15 -28.59 80.91 15.45
N ALA A 16 -29.06 81.06 16.69
CA ALA A 16 -28.65 80.22 17.83
C ALA A 16 -29.01 78.73 17.63
N PHE A 17 -30.16 78.43 17.02
CA PHE A 17 -30.57 77.06 16.72
C PHE A 17 -29.70 76.44 15.61
N MET A 18 -29.33 77.21 14.59
CA MET A 18 -28.37 76.74 13.57
C MET A 18 -26.99 76.49 14.18
N GLU A 19 -26.49 77.39 15.03
CA GLU A 19 -25.20 77.21 15.72
C GLU A 19 -25.19 75.97 16.62
N GLN A 20 -26.30 75.68 17.32
CA GLN A 20 -26.48 74.47 18.11
C GLN A 20 -26.50 73.20 17.24
N LEU A 21 -27.25 73.20 16.13
CA LEU A 21 -27.31 72.08 15.19
C LEU A 21 -25.96 71.79 14.54
N PHE A 22 -25.21 72.83 14.13
CA PHE A 22 -23.86 72.64 13.59
C PHE A 22 -22.88 72.14 14.65
N GLY A 23 -23.06 72.57 15.91
CA GLY A 23 -22.32 72.05 17.06
C GLY A 23 -22.56 70.55 17.26
N SER A 24 -23.81 70.12 17.34
CA SER A 24 -24.16 68.71 17.54
C SER A 24 -23.72 67.84 16.37
N LEU A 25 -23.94 68.29 15.13
CA LEU A 25 -23.55 67.53 13.93
C LEU A 25 -22.03 67.37 13.82
N ARG A 26 -21.26 68.38 14.27
CA ARG A 26 -19.80 68.29 14.35
C ARG A 26 -19.34 67.29 15.41
N GLU A 27 -20.04 67.23 16.54
CA GLU A 27 -19.77 66.28 17.62
C GLU A 27 -20.11 64.84 17.18
N ASP A 28 -21.27 64.64 16.57
CA ASP A 28 -21.67 63.34 15.97
C ASP A 28 -20.66 62.87 14.92
N PHE A 29 -20.16 63.79 14.08
CA PHE A 29 -19.14 63.45 13.08
C PHE A 29 -17.78 63.13 13.70
N ALA A 30 -17.43 63.77 14.82
CA ALA A 30 -16.22 63.45 15.56
C ALA A 30 -16.32 62.07 16.23
N MET A 31 -17.47 61.75 16.83
CA MET A 31 -17.73 60.42 17.38
C MET A 31 -17.71 59.34 16.30
N LEU A 32 -18.43 59.54 15.18
CA LEU A 32 -18.43 58.59 14.07
C LEU A 32 -17.01 58.32 13.52
N LYS A 33 -16.18 59.36 13.42
CA LYS A 33 -14.77 59.19 13.02
C LYS A 33 -13.98 58.37 14.03
N GLN A 34 -14.22 58.58 15.31
CA GLN A 34 -13.56 57.84 16.37
C GLN A 34 -14.00 56.37 16.38
N ASP A 35 -15.30 56.11 16.21
CA ASP A 35 -15.87 54.77 16.14
C ASP A 35 -15.33 54.02 14.92
N ILE A 36 -15.34 54.63 13.73
CA ILE A 36 -14.75 54.05 12.51
C ILE A 36 -13.25 53.76 12.72
N ALA A 37 -12.51 54.66 13.38
CA ALA A 37 -11.09 54.45 13.64
C ALA A 37 -10.85 53.30 14.64
N ALA A 38 -11.73 53.13 15.62
CA ALA A 38 -11.71 52.01 16.55
C ALA A 38 -12.01 50.69 15.84
N ASP A 39 -13.08 50.63 15.05
CA ASP A 39 -13.47 49.45 14.27
C ASP A 39 -12.37 49.03 13.29
N ILE A 40 -11.73 49.98 12.59
CA ILE A 40 -10.59 49.69 11.71
C ILE A 40 -9.41 49.10 12.49
N LYS A 41 -9.17 49.58 13.71
CA LYS A 41 -8.08 49.06 14.56
C LYS A 41 -8.38 47.63 15.02
N ASP A 42 -9.62 47.36 15.39
CA ASP A 42 -10.05 46.04 15.81
C ASP A 42 -10.03 45.05 14.64
N LEU A 43 -10.54 45.45 13.46
CA LEU A 43 -10.42 44.66 12.23
C LEU A 43 -8.96 44.35 11.87
N LYS A 44 -8.05 45.31 12.00
CA LYS A 44 -6.62 45.06 11.77
C LYS A 44 -6.06 44.02 12.72
N LYS A 45 -6.48 44.06 13.99
CA LYS A 45 -6.07 43.07 15.00
C LYS A 45 -6.60 41.69 14.64
N GLU A 46 -7.87 41.58 14.26
CA GLU A 46 -8.48 40.32 13.84
C GLU A 46 -7.81 39.73 12.60
N VAL A 47 -7.46 40.58 11.61
CA VAL A 47 -6.73 40.14 10.41
C VAL A 47 -5.35 39.58 10.76
N ILE A 48 -4.64 40.22 11.68
CA ILE A 48 -3.32 39.74 12.14
C ILE A 48 -3.47 38.40 12.88
N ASP A 49 -4.42 38.29 13.80
CA ASP A 49 -4.68 37.06 14.54
C ASP A 49 -5.08 35.91 13.60
N LEU A 50 -5.94 36.20 12.61
CA LEU A 50 -6.32 35.24 11.60
C LEU A 50 -5.11 34.78 10.77
N GLY A 51 -4.22 35.70 10.38
CA GLY A 51 -2.97 35.37 9.70
C GLY A 51 -2.12 34.40 10.52
N GLN A 52 -1.90 34.68 11.80
CA GLN A 52 -1.13 33.79 12.69
C GLN A 52 -1.78 32.40 12.84
N ARG A 53 -3.11 32.35 12.90
CA ARG A 53 -3.83 31.08 12.98
C ARG A 53 -3.72 30.28 11.68
N VAL A 54 -3.78 30.94 10.52
CA VAL A 54 -3.57 30.30 9.22
C VAL A 54 -2.15 29.75 9.13
N ASP A 55 -1.13 30.55 9.43
CA ASP A 55 0.28 30.12 9.42
C ASP A 55 0.49 28.89 10.32
N SER A 56 -0.11 28.89 11.53
CA SER A 56 -0.04 27.76 12.45
C SER A 56 -0.72 26.50 11.91
N VAL A 57 -1.84 26.65 11.21
CA VAL A 57 -2.56 25.52 10.60
C VAL A 57 -1.77 24.98 9.43
N GLU A 58 -1.21 25.84 8.57
CA GLU A 58 -0.36 25.44 7.43
C GLU A 58 0.88 24.68 7.92
N GLN A 59 1.59 25.21 8.93
CA GLN A 59 2.74 24.52 9.50
C GLN A 59 2.36 23.16 10.12
N THR A 60 1.21 23.09 10.79
CA THR A 60 0.72 21.81 11.35
C THR A 60 0.37 20.83 10.23
N GLN A 61 -0.22 21.32 9.14
CA GLN A 61 -0.55 20.50 7.98
C GLN A 61 0.72 19.92 7.35
N ASP A 62 1.75 20.72 7.13
CA ASP A 62 3.03 20.27 6.55
C ASP A 62 3.64 19.13 7.37
N VAL A 63 3.70 19.29 8.70
CA VAL A 63 4.20 18.25 9.61
C VAL A 63 3.37 16.98 9.51
N ARG A 64 2.04 17.09 9.43
CA ARG A 64 1.15 15.93 9.30
C ARG A 64 1.31 15.23 7.96
N GLU A 65 1.55 15.96 6.88
CA GLU A 65 1.80 15.38 5.57
C GLU A 65 3.11 14.58 5.57
N GLU A 66 4.18 15.12 6.17
CA GLU A 66 5.45 14.42 6.35
C GLU A 66 5.32 13.15 7.20
N GLU A 67 4.58 13.22 8.31
CA GLU A 67 4.27 12.06 9.16
C GLU A 67 3.51 10.98 8.39
N LEU A 68 2.50 11.35 7.61
CA LEU A 68 1.72 10.42 6.79
C LEU A 68 2.58 9.73 5.74
N ASP A 69 3.48 10.46 5.08
CA ASP A 69 4.40 9.89 4.11
C ASP A 69 5.44 8.96 4.75
N CYS A 70 5.86 9.25 5.98
CA CYS A 70 6.68 8.33 6.77
C CYS A 70 5.93 7.02 7.07
N HIS A 71 4.74 7.13 7.64
CA HIS A 71 3.91 5.97 7.97
C HIS A 71 3.55 5.13 6.74
N ARG A 72 3.28 5.76 5.60
CA ARG A 72 3.01 5.06 4.35
C ARG A 72 4.20 4.21 3.89
N ARG A 73 5.42 4.74 4.00
CA ARG A 73 6.66 4.00 3.67
C ARG A 73 6.90 2.84 4.63
N GLU A 74 6.66 3.03 5.93
CA GLU A 74 6.73 1.94 6.91
C GLU A 74 5.71 0.85 6.62
N LEU A 75 4.48 1.21 6.30
CA LEU A 75 3.41 0.26 5.97
C LEU A 75 3.78 -0.61 4.76
N LEU A 76 4.32 -0.01 3.70
CA LEU A 76 4.80 -0.75 2.53
C LEU A 76 5.93 -1.72 2.92
N THR A 77 6.89 -1.26 3.71
CA THR A 77 8.00 -2.09 4.19
C THR A 77 7.50 -3.27 5.04
N LEU A 78 6.51 -3.04 5.90
CA LEU A 78 5.91 -4.10 6.72
C LEU A 78 5.10 -5.09 5.87
N GLN A 79 4.40 -4.61 4.83
CA GLN A 79 3.70 -5.49 3.89
C GLN A 79 4.66 -6.38 3.12
N ASP A 80 5.78 -5.83 2.63
CA ASP A 80 6.81 -6.60 1.94
C ASP A 80 7.43 -7.66 2.86
N LYS A 81 7.81 -7.29 4.09
CA LYS A 81 8.31 -8.23 5.10
C LYS A 81 7.31 -9.34 5.41
N LYS A 82 6.02 -9.00 5.51
CA LYS A 82 4.96 -9.98 5.74
C LYS A 82 4.87 -10.97 4.59
N LEU A 83 4.92 -10.51 3.34
CA LEU A 83 4.91 -11.38 2.18
C LEU A 83 6.13 -12.30 2.16
N ASP A 84 7.32 -11.77 2.41
CA ASP A 84 8.55 -12.56 2.48
C ASP A 84 8.47 -13.66 3.53
N LEU A 85 7.97 -13.34 4.73
CA LEU A 85 7.77 -14.32 5.80
C LEU A 85 6.73 -15.37 5.42
N GLN A 86 5.63 -14.99 4.75
CA GLN A 86 4.64 -15.93 4.26
C GLN A 86 5.25 -16.92 3.26
N TYR A 87 6.06 -16.44 2.31
CA TYR A 87 6.77 -17.30 1.36
C TYR A 87 7.75 -18.24 2.05
N GLN A 88 8.47 -17.76 3.08
CA GLN A 88 9.38 -18.60 3.85
C GLN A 88 8.63 -19.70 4.61
N ILE A 89 7.51 -19.38 5.24
CA ILE A 89 6.65 -20.37 5.93
C ILE A 89 6.17 -21.41 4.93
N GLU A 90 5.64 -20.99 3.78
CA GLU A 90 5.16 -21.92 2.75
C GLU A 90 6.29 -22.82 2.24
N ALA A 91 7.49 -22.27 2.01
CA ALA A 91 8.65 -23.05 1.59
C ALA A 91 9.07 -24.07 2.66
N LEU A 92 9.07 -23.69 3.93
CA LEU A 92 9.39 -24.58 5.05
C LEU A 92 8.34 -25.69 5.23
N GLU A 93 7.05 -25.34 5.14
CA GLU A 93 5.98 -26.32 5.18
C GLU A 93 6.07 -27.32 4.02
N ASN A 94 6.30 -26.83 2.81
CA ASN A 94 6.47 -27.67 1.63
C ASN A 94 7.68 -28.58 1.77
N ARG A 95 8.82 -28.06 2.24
CA ARG A 95 10.03 -28.86 2.49
C ARG A 95 9.81 -29.93 3.56
N SER A 96 9.14 -29.58 4.65
CA SER A 96 8.80 -30.51 5.73
C SER A 96 7.85 -31.62 5.25
N ARG A 97 6.89 -31.28 4.37
CA ARG A 97 5.91 -32.24 3.84
C ARG A 97 6.45 -33.05 2.67
N HIS A 98 7.51 -32.62 1.99
CA HIS A 98 8.03 -33.28 0.79
C HIS A 98 8.45 -34.74 1.02
N SER A 99 8.94 -35.06 2.22
CA SER A 99 9.29 -36.44 2.62
C SER A 99 8.14 -37.21 3.24
N ASN A 100 6.99 -36.57 3.51
CA ASN A 100 5.90 -37.16 4.26
C ASN A 100 4.86 -37.77 3.32
N ILE A 101 4.77 -39.10 3.32
CA ILE A 101 3.76 -39.82 2.56
C ILE A 101 2.51 -39.99 3.43
N ARG A 102 1.35 -39.50 2.95
CA ARG A 102 0.05 -39.71 3.60
C ARG A 102 -0.70 -40.84 2.89
N ILE A 103 -0.87 -41.97 3.57
CA ILE A 103 -1.61 -43.12 3.06
C ILE A 103 -3.04 -43.05 3.61
N LYS A 104 -4.04 -42.96 2.72
CA LYS A 104 -5.47 -42.89 3.07
C LYS A 104 -6.17 -44.21 2.75
N GLY A 105 -7.29 -44.48 3.43
CA GLY A 105 -8.13 -45.66 3.15
C GLY A 105 -7.63 -46.95 3.78
N ILE A 106 -6.73 -46.88 4.77
CA ILE A 106 -6.33 -48.06 5.56
C ILE A 106 -7.49 -48.43 6.50
N PRO A 107 -8.05 -49.66 6.42
CA PRO A 107 -9.06 -50.11 7.36
C PRO A 107 -8.49 -50.13 8.78
N ALA A 108 -9.25 -49.66 9.77
CA ALA A 108 -8.78 -49.59 11.17
C ALA A 108 -8.29 -50.94 11.71
N GLN A 109 -8.90 -52.04 11.27
CA GLN A 109 -8.53 -53.41 11.63
C GLN A 109 -7.31 -53.99 10.89
N ALA A 110 -6.82 -53.34 9.83
CA ALA A 110 -5.71 -53.82 9.02
C ALA A 110 -4.33 -53.57 9.68
N VAL A 111 -4.27 -52.63 10.62
CA VAL A 111 -3.07 -52.33 11.41
C VAL A 111 -3.06 -53.21 12.67
N ALA A 112 -3.13 -54.53 12.47
CA ALA A 112 -2.90 -55.48 13.55
C ALA A 112 -1.39 -55.69 13.68
N GLY A 113 -0.76 -55.04 14.68
CA GLY A 113 0.69 -55.13 14.94
C GLY A 113 1.43 -53.80 14.75
N SER A 114 2.73 -53.87 14.46
CA SER A 114 3.55 -52.67 14.20
C SER A 114 3.14 -52.00 12.89
N LEU A 115 2.99 -50.67 12.93
CA LEU A 115 2.72 -49.86 11.75
C LEU A 115 3.84 -49.99 10.70
N GLU A 116 5.10 -50.14 11.15
CA GLU A 116 6.26 -50.29 10.27
C GLU A 116 6.15 -51.58 9.44
N ASP A 117 5.81 -52.70 10.07
CA ASP A 117 5.65 -53.99 9.39
C ASP A 117 4.47 -53.97 8.42
N PHE A 118 3.40 -53.24 8.76
CA PHE A 118 2.28 -53.03 7.85
C PHE A 118 2.71 -52.23 6.62
N VAL A 119 3.44 -51.12 6.81
CA VAL A 119 3.92 -50.26 5.73
C VAL A 119 4.89 -51.01 4.81
N VAL A 120 5.83 -51.77 5.37
CA VAL A 120 6.79 -52.58 4.59
C VAL A 120 6.06 -53.65 3.77
N ARG A 121 5.06 -54.34 4.34
CA ARG A 121 4.25 -55.33 3.60
C ARG A 121 3.43 -54.68 2.49
N LEU A 122 2.82 -53.53 2.77
CA LEU A 122 2.03 -52.76 1.80
C LEU A 122 2.89 -52.35 0.60
N PHE A 123 4.07 -51.76 0.85
CA PHE A 123 4.98 -51.34 -0.21
C PHE A 123 5.55 -52.53 -0.99
N ARG A 124 5.94 -53.61 -0.32
CA ARG A 124 6.44 -54.83 -0.99
C ARG A 124 5.41 -55.38 -1.96
N HIS A 125 4.19 -55.64 -1.48
CA HIS A 125 3.12 -56.20 -2.30
C HIS A 125 2.78 -55.31 -3.51
N ARG A 126 2.75 -53.98 -3.31
CA ARG A 126 2.41 -53.05 -4.39
C ARG A 126 3.54 -52.88 -5.40
N LEU A 127 4.79 -52.79 -4.94
CA LEU A 127 5.95 -52.60 -5.82
C LEU A 127 6.24 -53.87 -6.63
N GLU A 128 6.13 -55.06 -6.03
CA GLU A 128 6.28 -56.32 -6.75
C GLU A 128 5.22 -56.45 -7.87
N GLY A 129 3.96 -56.08 -7.57
CA GLY A 129 2.91 -56.06 -8.60
C GLY A 129 3.16 -55.00 -9.69
N MET A 130 3.76 -53.85 -9.37
CA MET A 130 4.14 -52.86 -10.38
C MET A 130 5.28 -53.34 -11.28
N LEU A 131 6.27 -54.03 -10.73
CA LEU A 131 7.39 -54.59 -11.49
C LEU A 131 6.92 -55.69 -12.43
N GLN A 132 6.04 -56.59 -11.96
CA GLN A 132 5.41 -57.61 -12.80
C GLN A 132 4.61 -56.98 -13.95
N ASN A 133 3.80 -55.95 -13.66
CA ASN A 133 3.08 -55.24 -14.70
C ASN A 133 4.03 -54.55 -15.71
N LEU A 134 5.14 -53.96 -15.25
CA LEU A 134 6.14 -53.36 -16.14
C LEU A 134 6.85 -54.40 -17.02
N GLU A 135 7.15 -55.57 -16.48
CA GLU A 135 7.72 -56.70 -17.25
C GLU A 135 6.71 -57.25 -18.25
N GLU A 136 5.44 -57.39 -17.90
CA GLU A 136 4.36 -57.79 -18.81
C GLU A 136 4.17 -56.78 -19.94
N TRP A 137 4.20 -55.49 -19.63
CA TRP A 137 4.18 -54.42 -20.64
C TRP A 137 5.40 -54.47 -21.57
N ALA A 138 6.60 -54.67 -21.02
CA ALA A 138 7.83 -54.81 -21.81
C ALA A 138 7.82 -56.07 -22.69
N GLN A 139 7.24 -57.18 -22.21
CA GLN A 139 7.06 -58.41 -22.97
C GLN A 139 6.01 -58.27 -24.09
N MET A 140 4.99 -57.42 -23.89
CA MET A 140 4.02 -57.08 -24.94
C MET A 140 4.59 -56.13 -26.01
N GLU A 141 5.47 -55.20 -25.63
CA GLU A 141 6.14 -54.29 -26.59
C GLU A 141 7.28 -54.94 -27.38
N ALA A 142 7.96 -55.95 -26.81
CA ALA A 142 9.06 -56.66 -27.46
C ALA A 142 8.72 -57.29 -28.85
N PRO A 143 7.59 -58.00 -29.04
CA PRO A 143 7.20 -58.52 -30.35
C PRO A 143 6.74 -57.43 -31.33
N LEU A 144 6.19 -56.31 -30.83
CA LEU A 144 5.83 -55.13 -31.65
C LEU A 144 7.08 -54.41 -32.17
N ALA A 145 8.17 -54.40 -31.40
CA ALA A 145 9.46 -53.89 -31.83
C ALA A 145 10.16 -54.81 -32.85
N GLN A 146 9.97 -56.13 -32.77
CA GLN A 146 10.51 -57.10 -33.75
C GLN A 146 9.75 -57.13 -35.08
N GLN A 147 8.46 -56.80 -35.10
CA GLN A 147 7.71 -56.60 -36.36
C GLN A 147 8.15 -55.35 -37.12
N ARG A 148 8.85 -54.41 -36.47
CA ARG A 148 9.55 -53.30 -37.13
C ARG A 148 10.94 -53.76 -37.58
N SER A 149 11.01 -54.74 -38.48
CA SER A 149 12.27 -55.01 -39.19
C SER A 149 12.56 -53.88 -40.21
N PRO A 150 13.84 -53.62 -40.55
CA PRO A 150 14.26 -52.39 -41.19
C PRO A 150 14.02 -52.45 -42.70
N GLY A 151 12.80 -52.18 -43.13
CA GLY A 151 12.44 -52.06 -44.54
C GLY A 151 11.99 -50.64 -44.87
N ARG A 152 12.91 -49.84 -45.44
CA ARG A 152 12.72 -48.66 -46.32
C ARG A 152 11.51 -47.76 -46.01
N ASP A 153 11.70 -46.49 -45.65
CA ASP A 153 12.03 -45.50 -46.67
C ASP A 153 12.83 -44.31 -46.12
N ARG A 154 13.89 -43.96 -46.85
CA ARG A 154 14.51 -42.64 -46.81
C ARG A 154 13.49 -41.62 -47.34
N LEU A 155 12.69 -41.03 -46.45
CA LEU A 155 12.11 -39.72 -46.71
C LEU A 155 12.98 -38.67 -46.05
N LYS A 156 13.57 -37.83 -46.91
CA LYS A 156 14.44 -36.69 -46.57
C LYS A 156 13.76 -35.83 -45.50
N PRO A 157 14.52 -35.26 -44.54
CA PRO A 157 13.95 -34.37 -43.53
C PRO A 157 13.44 -33.11 -44.24
N ASN A 158 12.11 -32.97 -44.30
CA ASN A 158 11.50 -31.73 -44.75
C ASN A 158 11.54 -30.77 -43.57
N ASN A 159 12.35 -29.73 -43.73
CA ASN A 159 12.61 -28.68 -42.78
C ASN A 159 11.32 -27.88 -42.54
N ARG A 160 10.56 -28.24 -41.51
CA ARG A 160 9.54 -27.36 -40.92
C ARG A 160 9.78 -27.30 -39.42
N GLN A 161 10.55 -26.29 -39.03
CA GLN A 161 10.64 -25.84 -37.65
C GLN A 161 9.24 -25.47 -37.17
N CYS A 162 8.62 -26.36 -36.41
CA CYS A 162 7.48 -26.03 -35.56
C CYS A 162 8.06 -25.41 -34.30
N THR A 163 8.01 -24.08 -34.23
CA THR A 163 8.36 -23.30 -33.04
C THR A 163 7.29 -23.55 -31.97
N THR A 164 7.51 -24.58 -31.15
CA THR A 164 6.83 -24.67 -29.86
C THR A 164 7.42 -23.58 -28.97
N GLN A 165 6.70 -22.46 -28.92
CA GLN A 165 6.89 -21.43 -27.91
C GLN A 165 6.79 -22.09 -26.53
N LYS A 166 7.91 -22.13 -25.81
CA LYS A 166 7.91 -22.34 -24.36
C LYS A 166 7.19 -21.16 -23.72
N PRO A 167 6.26 -21.35 -22.78
CA PRO A 167 5.79 -20.25 -21.96
C PRO A 167 6.97 -19.75 -21.14
N SER A 168 7.36 -18.50 -21.41
CA SER A 168 8.40 -17.81 -20.69
C SER A 168 7.93 -17.58 -19.25
N THR A 169 8.65 -18.19 -18.32
CA THR A 169 8.64 -17.81 -16.91
C THR A 169 9.00 -16.34 -16.78
N VAL A 170 7.98 -15.54 -16.51
CA VAL A 170 7.93 -14.38 -15.60
C VAL A 170 9.32 -13.80 -15.28
N LYS A 171 9.83 -12.93 -16.15
CA LYS A 171 10.78 -11.90 -15.76
C LYS A 171 10.00 -10.78 -15.06
N ARG A 172 9.83 -10.88 -13.74
CA ARG A 172 9.40 -9.76 -12.91
C ARG A 172 10.65 -9.08 -12.35
N GLN A 173 11.04 -8.01 -13.03
CA GLN A 173 11.61 -6.78 -12.48
C GLN A 173 12.67 -6.96 -11.36
N LYS A 174 13.92 -7.21 -11.77
CA LYS A 174 15.12 -6.80 -11.03
C LYS A 174 15.91 -5.87 -11.93
N GLU A 175 15.47 -4.61 -12.04
CA GLU A 175 16.26 -3.54 -12.68
C GLU A 175 15.68 -2.17 -12.31
N LYS A 176 15.91 -1.75 -11.06
CA LYS A 176 15.93 -0.34 -10.65
C LYS A 176 16.53 -0.24 -9.24
N ALA A 177 17.80 -0.61 -9.10
CA ALA A 177 18.61 -0.28 -7.92
C ALA A 177 20.10 -0.50 -8.25
N ALA A 178 20.64 0.27 -9.19
CA ALA A 178 22.09 0.40 -9.36
C ALA A 178 22.45 1.67 -10.13
N LEU A 179 22.12 2.83 -9.57
CA LEU A 179 22.87 4.05 -9.87
C LEU A 179 22.80 4.98 -8.66
N ILE A 180 23.70 4.75 -7.71
CA ILE A 180 24.57 5.73 -7.04
C ILE A 180 25.58 4.89 -6.23
N ARG A 181 26.79 4.76 -6.79
CA ARG A 181 27.99 4.46 -6.02
C ARG A 181 28.47 5.79 -5.42
N SER A 182 28.79 5.80 -4.13
CA SER A 182 29.96 6.51 -3.63
C SER A 182 30.61 5.68 -2.50
N PRO A 183 31.95 5.53 -2.52
CA PRO A 183 32.71 4.81 -1.49
C PRO A 183 33.14 5.76 -0.38
N GLY A 184 33.32 5.26 0.84
CA GLY A 184 33.85 6.07 1.94
C GLY A 184 33.77 5.42 3.31
N SER A 185 34.55 4.36 3.50
CA SER A 185 35.01 3.84 4.79
C SER A 185 35.80 4.89 5.57
N GLN A 186 35.48 5.11 6.86
CA GLN A 186 36.38 5.26 8.04
C GLN A 186 35.51 5.00 9.28
N ASP A 187 35.62 3.85 9.94
CA ASP A 187 36.51 3.57 11.08
C ASP A 187 36.36 4.57 12.24
N SER A 188 35.83 4.09 13.37
CA SER A 188 36.39 4.22 14.74
C SER A 188 35.31 3.98 15.81
N VAL A 189 35.30 2.76 16.37
CA VAL A 189 34.85 2.47 17.73
C VAL A 189 36.13 2.25 18.56
N PRO A 190 36.19 2.77 19.78
CA PRO A 190 36.47 1.93 20.94
C PRO A 190 35.44 2.21 22.05
N GLU A 191 34.73 1.20 22.55
CA GLU A 191 35.12 0.35 23.69
C GLU A 191 35.50 1.12 24.98
N GLU A 192 34.60 0.97 25.96
CA GLU A 192 34.74 0.85 27.41
C GLU A 192 35.53 1.89 28.22
N ASP A 193 34.84 2.51 29.18
CA ASP A 193 35.20 2.51 30.61
C ASP A 193 33.96 2.92 31.43
N SER A 194 33.44 2.07 32.33
CA SER A 194 33.89 1.83 33.72
C SER A 194 33.53 2.99 34.67
N ASP A 195 32.79 2.63 35.74
CA ASP A 195 32.53 3.36 36.99
C ASP A 195 31.47 4.49 37.03
N HIS A 196 30.34 4.20 37.68
CA HIS A 196 29.88 4.82 38.95
C HIS A 196 28.64 4.12 39.52
#